data_AF-A0AAW5J2G3-F1
#
_entry.id   AF-A0AAW5J2G3-F1
#
_cell.length_a   1.000
_cell.length_b   1.000
_cell.length_c   1.000
_cell.angle_alpha   90.00
_cell.angle_beta   90.00
_cell.angle_gamma   90.00
#
_symmetry.space_group_name_H-M   'P 1'
#
loop_
_entity.id
_entity.type
_entity.pdbx_description
1 polymer ?
#
loop_
_entity_poly.entity_id
_entity_poly.type
_entity_poly.pdbx_seq_one_letter_code
_entity_poly.pdbx_strand_id
1 'polypeptide(L)'
;MAEQGTLVIQETAREMRQIAENIGASAKLVSQLGDRSEQITAIVNTIRGIADQTNLLALNAAIEAARAGDQGRGFAVVADEVRQLAGRTSGSTTEIAEMIGKILAETREAVASMDATQEGAIRGVTLADQAGQVIVQIRDGASDAVEAVNMFATRMDEAEAFAKPGKR
;
A
#
# COMPACT_ATOMS: atom_id res chain seq x y z
N MET A 1 27.28 -7.42 -25.40
CA MET A 1 26.27 -6.34 -25.29
C MET A 1 24.85 -6.89 -25.14
N ALA A 2 24.36 -7.74 -26.05
CA ALA A 2 23.02 -8.33 -25.92
C ALA A 2 22.84 -9.19 -24.65
N GLU A 3 23.79 -10.06 -24.31
CA GLU A 3 23.74 -10.84 -23.04
C GLU A 3 23.63 -9.96 -21.81
N GLN A 4 24.42 -8.89 -21.76
CA GLN A 4 24.38 -7.92 -20.66
C GLN A 4 23.04 -7.17 -20.61
N GLY A 5 22.44 -6.85 -21.77
CA GLY A 5 21.10 -6.29 -21.86
C GLY A 5 20.03 -7.25 -21.33
N THR A 6 20.09 -8.53 -21.69
CA THR A 6 19.18 -9.56 -21.16
C THR A 6 19.31 -9.70 -19.65
N LEU A 7 20.53 -9.67 -19.10
CA LEU A 7 20.77 -9.73 -17.65
C LEU A 7 20.13 -8.55 -16.91
N VAL A 8 20.35 -7.31 -17.38
CA VAL A 8 19.77 -6.11 -16.76
C VAL A 8 18.24 -6.15 -16.79
N ILE A 9 17.65 -6.65 -17.86
CA ILE A 9 16.20 -6.80 -17.98
C ILE A 9 15.67 -7.86 -17.00
N GLN A 10 16.33 -9.02 -16.88
CA GLN A 10 15.95 -10.05 -15.93
C GLN A 10 16.06 -9.58 -14.48
N GLU A 11 17.08 -8.77 -14.17
CA GLU A 11 17.24 -8.13 -12.87
C GLU A 11 16.11 -7.13 -12.61
N THR A 12 15.76 -6.30 -13.60
CA THR A 12 14.62 -5.38 -13.52
C THR A 12 13.31 -6.12 -13.26
N ALA A 13 13.05 -7.23 -13.96
CA ALA A 13 11.87 -8.06 -13.75
C ALA A 13 11.83 -8.71 -12.35
N ARG A 14 13.00 -8.99 -11.76
CA ARG A 14 13.12 -9.51 -10.40
C ARG A 14 12.81 -8.44 -9.36
N GLU A 15 13.39 -7.25 -9.51
CA GLU A 15 13.13 -6.11 -8.64
C GLU A 15 11.65 -5.71 -8.65
N MET A 16 11.01 -5.70 -9.83
CA MET A 16 9.57 -5.42 -9.93
C MET A 16 8.70 -6.48 -9.23
N ARG A 17 9.09 -7.76 -9.28
CA ARG A 17 8.41 -8.80 -8.49
C ARG A 17 8.58 -8.57 -7.00
N GLN A 18 9.78 -8.24 -6.54
CA GLN A 18 10.04 -7.94 -5.14
C GLN A 18 9.22 -6.73 -4.65
N ILE A 19 9.10 -5.69 -5.48
CA ILE A 19 8.26 -4.53 -5.21
C ILE A 19 6.79 -4.95 -5.05
N ALA A 20 6.26 -5.76 -5.97
CA ALA A 20 4.88 -6.24 -5.91
C ALA A 20 4.60 -7.05 -4.62
N GLU A 21 5.53 -7.91 -4.22
CA GLU A 21 5.43 -8.69 -2.98
C GLU A 21 5.47 -7.81 -1.73
N ASN A 22 6.42 -6.86 -1.68
CA ASN A 22 6.58 -5.94 -0.55
C ASN A 22 5.35 -5.03 -0.38
N ILE A 23 4.78 -4.57 -1.49
CA ILE A 23 3.54 -3.78 -1.49
C ILE A 23 2.37 -4.63 -1.01
N GLY A 24 2.21 -5.87 -1.47
CA GLY A 24 1.16 -6.76 -1.00
C GLY A 24 1.27 -7.05 0.51
N ALA A 25 2.48 -7.23 1.03
CA ALA A 25 2.71 -7.36 2.47
C ALA A 25 2.34 -6.08 3.23
N SER A 26 2.67 -4.91 2.68
CA SER A 26 2.34 -3.60 3.27
C SER A 26 0.84 -3.34 3.29
N ALA A 27 0.13 -3.66 2.19
CA ALA A 27 -1.32 -3.56 2.10
C ALA A 27 -2.02 -4.38 3.18
N LYS A 28 -1.52 -5.60 3.45
CA LYS A 28 -2.02 -6.45 4.53
C LYS A 28 -1.84 -5.81 5.92
N LEU A 29 -0.68 -5.20 6.19
CA LEU A 29 -0.42 -4.52 7.47
C LEU A 29 -1.32 -3.29 7.66
N VAL A 30 -1.52 -2.51 6.60
CA VAL A 30 -2.41 -1.33 6.64
C VAL A 30 -3.87 -1.75 6.78
N SER A 31 -4.30 -2.84 6.12
CA SER A 31 -5.64 -3.41 6.32
C SER A 31 -5.86 -3.83 7.77
N GLN A 32 -4.88 -4.48 8.41
CA GLN A 32 -4.96 -4.83 9.83
C GLN A 32 -5.04 -3.60 10.75
N LEU A 33 -4.43 -2.47 10.36
CA LEU A 33 -4.60 -1.20 11.08
C LEU A 33 -6.04 -0.70 10.96
N GLY A 34 -6.67 -0.83 9.78
CA GLY A 34 -8.08 -0.56 9.57
C GLY A 34 -8.98 -1.38 10.52
N ASP A 35 -8.78 -2.70 10.56
CA ASP A 35 -9.56 -3.59 11.44
C ASP A 35 -9.41 -3.22 12.93
N ARG A 36 -8.19 -2.88 13.36
CA ARG A 36 -7.92 -2.43 14.74
C ARG A 36 -8.61 -1.10 15.02
N SER A 37 -8.61 -0.16 14.07
CA SER A 37 -9.31 1.11 14.22
C SER A 37 -10.82 0.91 14.38
N GLU A 38 -11.43 -0.03 13.64
CA GLU A 38 -12.86 -0.37 13.83
C GLU A 38 -13.14 -0.95 15.22
N GLN A 39 -12.24 -1.79 15.76
CA GLN A 39 -12.35 -2.28 17.13
C GLN A 39 -12.27 -1.14 18.15
N ILE A 40 -11.38 -0.15 17.94
CA ILE A 40 -11.28 1.02 18.81
C ILE A 40 -12.57 1.85 18.72
N THR A 41 -13.17 2.02 17.54
CA THR A 41 -14.47 2.70 17.39
C THR A 41 -15.56 2.06 18.26
N ALA A 42 -15.63 0.73 18.31
CA ALA A 42 -16.60 0.03 19.15
C ALA A 42 -16.38 0.29 20.66
N ILE A 43 -15.11 0.32 21.11
CA ILE A 43 -14.75 0.64 22.49
C ILE A 43 -15.13 2.09 22.82
N VAL A 44 -14.80 3.04 21.95
CA VAL A 44 -15.09 4.47 22.13
C VAL A 44 -16.59 4.71 22.22
N ASN A 45 -17.39 4.05 21.38
CA ASN A 45 -18.86 4.10 21.46
C ASN A 45 -19.39 3.54 22.78
N THR A 46 -18.78 2.48 23.31
CA THR A 46 -19.14 1.93 24.61
C THR A 46 -18.85 2.93 25.73
N ILE A 47 -17.67 3.58 25.72
CA ILE A 47 -17.30 4.60 26.70
C ILE A 47 -18.25 5.80 26.63
N ARG A 48 -18.63 6.23 25.42
CA ARG A 48 -19.62 7.28 25.22
C ARG A 48 -20.97 6.91 25.86
N GLY A 49 -21.45 5.70 25.62
CA GLY A 49 -22.68 5.20 26.26
C GLY A 49 -22.60 5.20 27.78
N ILE A 50 -21.46 4.80 28.36
CA ILE A 50 -21.21 4.87 29.81
C ILE A 50 -21.24 6.31 30.31
N ALA A 51 -20.61 7.25 29.58
CA ALA A 51 -20.60 8.66 29.94
C ALA A 51 -22.02 9.26 29.90
N ASP A 52 -22.80 8.96 28.86
CA ASP A 52 -24.18 9.43 28.73
C ASP A 52 -25.08 8.86 29.84
N GLN A 53 -24.91 7.58 30.21
CA GLN A 53 -25.60 6.96 31.34
C GLN A 53 -25.18 7.57 32.69
N THR A 54 -23.89 7.85 32.87
CA THR A 54 -23.36 8.49 34.08
C THR A 54 -23.92 9.91 34.22
N ASN A 55 -24.03 10.64 33.10
CA ASN A 55 -24.64 11.97 33.06
C ASN A 55 -26.12 11.93 33.49
N LEU A 56 -26.89 10.93 33.03
CA LEU A 56 -28.28 10.74 33.45
C LEU A 56 -28.41 10.35 34.93
N LEU A 57 -27.53 9.48 35.43
CA LEU A 57 -27.48 9.12 36.86
C LEU A 57 -27.17 10.33 37.74
N ALA A 58 -26.21 11.16 37.34
CA ALA A 58 -25.84 12.39 38.03
C ALA A 58 -26.99 13.39 38.04
N LEU A 59 -27.73 13.52 36.93
CA LEU A 59 -28.91 14.37 36.86
C LEU A 59 -29.99 13.92 37.85
N ASN A 60 -30.28 12.61 37.91
CA ASN A 60 -31.25 12.08 38.86
C ASN A 60 -30.81 12.31 40.33
N ALA A 61 -29.52 12.16 40.61
CA ALA A 61 -28.96 12.44 41.94
C ALA A 61 -29.09 13.93 42.30
N ALA A 62 -28.85 14.85 41.36
CA ALA A 62 -29.02 16.29 41.58
C ALA A 62 -30.49 16.65 41.87
N ILE A 63 -31.45 16.03 41.17
CA ILE A 63 -32.89 16.21 41.41
C ILE A 63 -33.27 15.73 42.82
N GLU A 64 -32.81 14.55 43.23
CA GLU A 64 -33.13 14.01 44.56
C GLU A 64 -32.45 14.81 45.68
N ALA A 65 -31.23 15.30 45.45
CA ALA A 65 -30.53 16.20 46.36
C ALA A 65 -31.28 17.53 46.55
N ALA A 66 -31.83 18.12 45.49
CA ALA A 66 -32.68 19.31 45.58
C ALA A 66 -33.97 19.02 46.38
N ARG A 67 -34.54 17.82 46.23
CA ARG A 67 -35.74 17.39 46.95
C ARG A 67 -35.51 17.22 48.46
N ALA A 68 -34.30 16.81 48.86
CA ALA A 68 -33.90 16.68 50.27
C ALA A 68 -33.62 18.04 50.96
N GLY A 69 -33.68 19.16 50.23
CA GLY A 69 -33.47 20.50 50.77
C GLY A 69 -32.07 20.68 51.37
N ASP A 70 -31.99 21.23 52.58
CA ASP A 70 -30.70 21.54 53.23
C ASP A 70 -29.84 20.29 53.50
N GLN A 71 -30.46 19.13 53.72
CA GLN A 71 -29.76 17.86 53.94
C GLN A 71 -29.09 17.33 52.65
N GLY A 72 -29.56 17.75 51.47
CA GLY A 72 -29.06 17.31 50.17
C GLY A 72 -27.94 18.17 49.59
N ARG A 73 -27.59 19.29 50.22
CA ARG A 73 -26.62 20.27 49.66
C ARG A 73 -25.25 19.65 49.30
N GLY A 74 -24.70 18.80 50.15
CA GLY A 74 -23.43 18.13 49.87
C GLY A 74 -23.52 17.16 48.70
N PHE A 75 -24.63 16.42 48.59
CA PHE A 75 -24.89 15.50 47.48
C PHE A 75 -25.11 16.25 46.15
N ALA A 76 -25.75 17.41 46.17
CA ALA A 76 -25.96 18.23 44.98
C ALA A 76 -24.62 18.65 44.32
N VAL A 77 -23.64 19.07 45.13
CA VAL A 77 -22.31 19.46 44.62
C VAL A 77 -21.60 18.27 43.97
N VAL A 78 -21.65 17.10 44.60
CA VAL A 78 -21.04 15.89 44.03
C VAL A 78 -21.75 15.47 42.74
N ALA A 79 -23.08 15.55 42.69
CA ALA A 79 -23.85 15.22 41.50
C ALA A 79 -23.50 16.14 40.31
N ASP A 80 -23.35 17.44 40.55
CA ASP A 80 -22.95 18.39 39.49
C ASP A 80 -21.51 18.12 38.98
N GLU A 81 -20.56 17.80 39.86
CA GLU A 81 -19.20 17.46 39.47
C GLU A 81 -19.16 16.17 38.61
N VAL A 82 -19.89 15.14 39.02
CA VAL A 82 -20.02 13.89 38.23
C VAL A 82 -20.64 14.18 36.86
N ARG A 83 -21.67 15.05 36.81
CA ARG A 83 -22.31 15.45 35.55
C ARG A 83 -21.34 16.17 34.62
N GLN A 84 -20.53 17.09 35.15
CA GLN A 84 -19.51 17.79 34.38
C GLN A 84 -18.43 16.83 33.87
N LEU A 85 -17.99 15.89 34.70
CA LEU A 85 -17.00 14.88 34.31
C LEU A 85 -17.53 13.98 33.19
N ALA A 86 -18.77 13.50 33.32
CA ALA A 86 -19.45 12.70 32.31
C ALA A 86 -19.59 13.46 30.97
N GLY A 87 -19.95 14.75 31.02
CA GLY A 87 -19.99 15.61 29.84
C GLY A 87 -18.63 15.75 29.15
N ARG A 88 -17.56 15.96 29.93
CA ARG A 88 -16.17 16.00 29.40
C ARG A 88 -15.76 14.68 28.77
N THR A 89 -16.08 13.54 29.40
CA THR A 89 -15.81 12.21 28.85
C THR A 89 -16.52 12.01 27.52
N SER A 90 -17.82 12.34 27.42
CA SER A 90 -18.59 12.24 26.17
C SER A 90 -18.00 13.12 25.05
N GLY A 91 -17.58 14.34 25.40
CA GLY A 91 -16.83 15.23 24.50
C GLY A 91 -15.55 14.59 23.96
N SER A 92 -14.67 14.12 24.84
CA SER A 92 -13.42 13.46 24.44
C SER A 92 -13.65 12.20 23.60
N THR A 93 -14.68 11.40 23.90
CA THR A 93 -15.01 10.23 23.06
C THR A 93 -15.44 10.62 21.65
N THR A 94 -16.07 11.79 21.48
CA THR A 94 -16.45 12.31 20.16
C THR A 94 -15.21 12.72 19.36
N GLU A 95 -14.28 13.45 19.98
CA GLU A 95 -13.01 13.83 19.35
C GLU A 95 -12.18 12.60 18.95
N ILE A 96 -12.12 11.57 19.81
CA ILE A 96 -11.44 10.31 19.50
C ILE A 96 -12.13 9.60 18.33
N ALA A 97 -13.45 9.55 18.29
CA ALA A 97 -14.19 8.94 17.18
C ALA A 97 -13.90 9.63 15.83
N GLU A 98 -13.82 10.97 15.83
CA GLU A 98 -13.44 11.73 14.63
C GLU A 98 -12.01 11.42 14.16
N MET A 99 -11.06 11.33 15.10
CA MET A 99 -9.67 10.97 14.78
C MET A 99 -9.58 9.55 14.19
N ILE A 100 -10.29 8.58 14.77
CA ILE A 100 -10.32 7.21 14.25
C ILE A 100 -10.99 7.18 12.86
N GLY A 101 -12.04 7.98 12.64
CA GLY A 101 -12.66 8.12 11.33
C GLY A 101 -11.68 8.60 10.26
N LYS A 102 -10.79 9.55 10.58
CA LYS A 102 -9.71 9.99 9.69
C LYS A 102 -8.70 8.88 9.41
N ILE A 103 -8.27 8.15 10.45
CA ILE A 103 -7.36 7.00 10.30
C ILE A 103 -7.98 5.93 9.39
N LEU A 104 -9.28 5.63 9.52
CA LEU A 104 -9.98 4.68 8.65
C LEU A 104 -10.03 5.15 7.20
N ALA A 105 -10.21 6.45 6.96
CA ALA A 105 -10.18 7.01 5.61
C ALA A 105 -8.76 6.91 5.00
N GLU A 106 -7.74 7.35 5.75
CA GLU A 106 -6.34 7.32 5.32
C GLU A 106 -5.83 5.90 5.06
N THR A 107 -6.22 4.92 5.89
CA THR A 107 -5.87 3.51 5.69
C THR A 107 -6.50 2.94 4.43
N ARG A 108 -7.77 3.26 4.13
CA ARG A 108 -8.44 2.83 2.89
C ARG A 108 -7.78 3.43 1.65
N GLU A 109 -7.42 4.71 1.70
CA GLU A 109 -6.68 5.38 0.62
C GLU A 109 -5.30 4.76 0.41
N ALA A 110 -4.58 4.47 1.49
CA ALA A 110 -3.27 3.81 1.43
C ALA A 110 -3.36 2.41 0.80
N VAL A 111 -4.36 1.60 1.16
CA VAL A 111 -4.59 0.29 0.55
C VAL A 111 -4.88 0.42 -0.95
N ALA A 112 -5.75 1.35 -1.36
CA ALA A 112 -6.06 1.55 -2.78
C ALA A 112 -4.82 1.99 -3.59
N SER A 113 -3.98 2.85 -3.02
CA SER A 113 -2.71 3.27 -3.63
C SER A 113 -1.71 2.11 -3.74
N MET A 114 -1.65 1.26 -2.71
CA MET A 114 -0.83 0.05 -2.73
C MET A 114 -1.29 -0.93 -3.81
N ASP A 115 -2.60 -1.19 -3.93
CA ASP A 115 -3.13 -2.07 -4.97
C ASP A 115 -2.80 -1.56 -6.39
N ALA A 116 -2.96 -0.26 -6.63
CA ALA A 116 -2.58 0.36 -7.91
C ALA A 116 -1.07 0.25 -8.20
N THR A 117 -0.24 0.39 -7.16
CA THR A 117 1.22 0.27 -7.29
C THR A 117 1.62 -1.19 -7.52
N GLN A 118 0.95 -2.15 -6.88
CA GLN A 118 1.15 -3.58 -7.11
C GLN A 118 0.81 -3.95 -8.56
N GLU A 119 -0.31 -3.46 -9.08
CA GLU A 119 -0.68 -3.66 -10.49
C GLU A 119 0.35 -3.05 -11.44
N GLY A 120 0.84 -1.85 -11.14
CA GLY A 120 1.94 -1.20 -11.87
C GLY A 120 3.22 -2.03 -11.85
N ALA A 121 3.56 -2.62 -10.72
CA ALA A 121 4.71 -3.50 -10.58
C ALA A 121 4.59 -4.76 -11.46
N ILE A 122 3.42 -5.40 -11.45
CA ILE A 122 3.11 -6.57 -12.29
C ILE A 122 3.21 -6.19 -13.78
N ARG A 123 2.66 -5.04 -14.19
CA ARG A 123 2.80 -4.56 -15.57
C ARG A 123 4.27 -4.35 -15.96
N GLY A 124 5.08 -3.84 -15.04
CA GLY A 124 6.51 -3.66 -15.27
C GLY A 124 7.27 -4.97 -15.46
N VAL A 125 6.89 -6.05 -14.75
CA VAL A 125 7.43 -7.40 -14.99
C VAL A 125 7.14 -7.84 -16.43
N THR A 126 5.89 -7.69 -16.89
CA THR A 126 5.50 -8.05 -18.26
C THR A 126 6.29 -7.27 -19.31
N LEU A 127 6.47 -5.96 -19.11
CA LEU A 127 7.23 -5.11 -20.03
C LEU A 127 8.73 -5.48 -20.05
N ALA A 128 9.30 -5.80 -18.90
CA ALA A 128 10.67 -6.29 -18.81
C ALA A 128 10.83 -7.61 -19.58
N ASP A 129 9.93 -8.58 -19.37
CA ASP A 129 9.98 -9.85 -20.09
C ASP A 129 9.88 -9.67 -21.61
N GLN A 130 8.99 -8.78 -22.08
CA GLN A 130 8.89 -8.42 -23.50
C GLN A 130 10.17 -7.79 -24.05
N ALA A 131 10.76 -6.83 -23.33
CA ALA A 131 12.04 -6.24 -23.71
C ALA A 131 13.15 -7.29 -23.79
N GLY A 132 13.14 -8.27 -22.89
CA GLY A 132 14.09 -9.38 -22.88
C GLY A 132 13.98 -10.24 -24.15
N GLN A 133 12.76 -10.53 -24.59
CA GLN A 133 12.50 -11.25 -25.84
C GLN A 133 13.00 -10.47 -27.06
N VAL A 134 12.76 -9.16 -27.10
CA VAL A 134 13.25 -8.29 -28.19
C VAL A 134 14.78 -8.29 -28.26
N ILE A 135 15.48 -8.23 -27.12
CA ILE A 135 16.95 -8.31 -27.11
C ILE A 135 17.45 -9.65 -27.64
N VAL A 136 16.79 -10.76 -27.32
CA VAL A 136 17.13 -12.08 -27.87
C VAL A 136 16.96 -12.10 -29.38
N GLN A 137 15.85 -11.56 -29.90
CA GLN A 137 15.63 -11.45 -31.35
C GLN A 137 16.70 -10.58 -32.05
N ILE A 138 17.10 -9.48 -31.42
CA ILE A 138 18.19 -8.62 -31.94
C ILE A 138 19.52 -9.37 -31.97
N ARG A 139 19.84 -10.14 -30.93
CA ARG A 139 21.06 -10.96 -30.87
C ARG A 139 21.08 -11.97 -32.02
N ASP A 140 19.97 -12.68 -32.21
CA ASP A 140 19.87 -13.74 -33.21
C ASP A 140 19.99 -13.15 -34.62
N GLY A 141 19.26 -12.06 -34.91
CA GLY A 141 19.38 -11.36 -36.20
C GLY A 141 20.77 -10.76 -36.46
N ALA A 142 21.48 -10.32 -35.43
CA ALA A 142 22.87 -9.87 -35.57
C ALA A 142 23.82 -11.04 -35.88
N SER A 143 23.58 -12.22 -35.28
CA SER A 143 24.34 -13.44 -35.56
C SER A 143 24.14 -13.88 -37.02
N ASP A 144 22.89 -13.90 -37.49
CA ASP A 144 22.55 -14.26 -38.87
C ASP A 144 23.21 -13.30 -39.88
N ALA A 145 23.24 -12.00 -39.56
CA ALA A 145 23.90 -11.00 -40.40
C ALA A 145 25.42 -11.24 -40.51
N VAL A 146 26.08 -11.58 -39.39
CA VAL A 146 27.51 -11.92 -39.39
C VAL A 146 27.78 -13.18 -40.20
N GLU A 147 26.94 -14.21 -40.07
CA GLU A 147 27.07 -15.45 -40.86
C GLU A 147 26.90 -15.19 -42.37
N ALA A 148 25.92 -14.38 -42.75
CA ALA A 148 25.70 -13.98 -44.14
C ALA A 148 26.93 -13.24 -44.70
N VAL A 149 27.49 -12.28 -43.96
CA VAL A 149 28.69 -11.54 -44.36
C VAL A 149 29.89 -12.48 -44.55
N ASN A 150 30.09 -13.43 -43.63
CA ASN A 150 31.16 -14.43 -43.75
C ASN A 150 30.98 -15.30 -45.00
N MET A 151 29.76 -15.77 -45.28
CA MET A 151 29.49 -16.52 -46.52
C MET A 151 29.76 -15.71 -47.78
N PHE A 152 29.40 -14.43 -47.81
CA PHE A 152 29.70 -13.55 -48.95
C PHE A 152 31.21 -13.37 -49.14
N ALA A 153 31.96 -13.13 -48.06
CA ALA A 153 33.41 -13.00 -48.12
C ALA A 153 34.08 -14.26 -48.68
N THR A 154 33.71 -15.45 -48.18
CA THR A 154 34.26 -16.73 -48.67
C THR A 154 33.97 -16.95 -50.16
N ARG A 155 32.75 -16.64 -50.63
CA ARG A 155 32.41 -16.76 -52.06
C ARG A 155 33.17 -15.75 -52.93
N MET A 156 33.46 -14.55 -52.42
CA MET A 156 34.27 -13.57 -53.13
C MET A 156 35.72 -14.03 -53.29
N ASP A 157 36.31 -14.59 -52.23
CA ASP A 157 37.67 -15.15 -52.28
C ASP A 157 37.77 -16.31 -53.28
N GLU A 158 36.76 -17.19 -53.31
CA GLU A 158 36.67 -18.27 -54.31
C GLU A 158 36.56 -17.71 -55.74
N ALA A 159 35.70 -16.71 -55.96
CA ALA A 159 35.51 -16.09 -57.27
C ALA A 159 36.79 -15.39 -57.78
N GLU A 160 37.54 -14.70 -56.90
CA GLU A 160 38.83 -14.11 -57.25
C GLU A 160 39.90 -15.16 -57.55
N ALA A 161 39.90 -16.29 -56.83
CA ALA A 161 40.82 -17.40 -57.11
C ALA A 161 40.56 -18.02 -58.50
N PHE A 162 39.30 -18.14 -58.92
CA PHE A 162 38.92 -18.59 -60.26
C PHE A 162 39.20 -17.54 -61.35
N ALA A 163 39.12 -16.24 -61.02
CA ALA A 163 39.34 -15.13 -61.96
C ALA A 163 40.81 -14.88 -62.31
N LYS A 164 41.77 -15.59 -61.69
CA LYS A 164 43.18 -15.62 -62.10
C LYS A 164 43.48 -16.87 -62.96
N PRO A 165 43.13 -16.92 -64.26
CA PRO A 165 43.63 -17.96 -65.13
C PRO A 165 45.14 -17.74 -65.38
N GLY A 166 45.89 -18.84 -65.38
CA GLY A 166 47.35 -18.87 -65.32
C GLY A 166 48.06 -17.82 -66.18
N LYS A 167 48.90 -17.01 -65.53
CA LYS A 167 50.08 -16.45 -66.20
C LYS A 167 51.18 -17.52 -66.14
N ARG A 168 51.36 -18.20 -67.27
CA ARG A 168 52.61 -18.89 -67.61
C ARG A 168 53.79 -17.93 -67.56
#